data_AF-A0AA38GJQ3-F1
#
_entry.id   AF-A0AA38GJQ3-F1
#
_cell.length_a   1.000
_cell.length_b   1.000
_cell.length_c   1.000
_cell.angle_alpha   90.00
_cell.angle_beta   90.00
_cell.angle_gamma   90.00
#
_symmetry.space_group_name_H-M   'P 1'
#
loop_
_entity.id
_entity.type
_entity.pdbx_description
1 polymer ?
#
loop_
_entity_poly.entity_id
_entity_poly.type
_entity_poly.pdbx_seq_one_letter_code
_entity_poly.pdbx_strand_id
1 'polypeptide(L)' 'ENQFNTRAEREKKGKFEPHWLGPYVIVAKYGTGAYKLAHPNGDELLEPMNSMHLK' A
#
# COMPACT_ATOMS: atom_id res chain seq x y z
N GLU A 1 9.42 5.39 13.43
CA GLU A 1 9.93 5.36 12.04
C GLU A 1 9.36 4.13 11.35
N ASN A 2 8.20 4.25 10.68
CA ASN A 2 7.61 3.15 9.92
C ASN A 2 7.85 3.42 8.43
N GLN A 3 9.07 3.13 8.00
CA GLN A 3 9.43 3.12 6.59
C GLN A 3 9.18 1.71 6.07
N PHE A 4 8.28 1.63 5.08
CA PHE A 4 8.25 0.71 3.96
C PHE A 4 8.95 -0.63 4.18
N ASN A 5 8.14 -1.68 4.11
CA ASN A 5 8.55 -3.08 3.95
C ASN A 5 9.91 -3.17 3.23
N THR A 6 10.97 -3.38 4.02
CA THR A 6 12.35 -3.27 3.53
C THR A 6 12.59 -4.36 2.49
N ARG A 7 13.58 -4.20 1.62
CA ARG A 7 13.94 -5.23 0.62
C ARG A 7 14.05 -6.65 1.24
N ALA A 8 14.45 -6.73 2.50
CA ALA A 8 14.53 -7.95 3.29
C ALA A 8 13.18 -8.64 3.58
N GLU A 9 12.07 -7.91 3.66
CA GLU A 9 10.73 -8.48 3.84
C GLU A 9 10.13 -8.96 2.50
N ARG A 10 10.49 -8.30 1.39
CA ARG A 10 10.17 -8.79 0.03
C ARG A 10 10.91 -10.08 -0.32
N GLU A 11 12.14 -10.23 0.15
CA GLU A 11 12.98 -11.42 -0.08
C GLU A 11 12.56 -12.64 0.78
N LYS A 12 11.66 -12.46 1.75
CA LYS A 12 11.14 -13.54 2.63
C LYS A 12 9.72 -14.02 2.29
N LYS A 13 9.13 -13.61 1.16
CA LYS A 13 7.80 -14.11 0.76
C LYS A 13 7.90 -15.58 0.31
N GLY A 14 7.30 -16.48 1.08
CA GLY A 14 7.16 -17.89 0.73
C GLY A 14 6.24 -18.11 -0.48
N LYS A 15 6.29 -19.31 -1.07
CA LYS A 15 5.51 -19.69 -2.27
C LYS A 15 4.01 -19.41 -2.17
N PHE A 16 3.45 -19.44 -0.97
CA PHE A 16 2.02 -19.30 -0.71
C PHE A 16 1.66 -18.00 0.02
N GLU A 17 2.58 -17.04 0.11
CA GLU A 17 2.31 -15.76 0.77
C GLU A 17 1.48 -14.82 -0.11
N PRO A 18 0.64 -13.95 0.50
CA PRO A 18 -0.11 -12.95 -0.25
C PRO A 18 0.80 -12.00 -1.04
N HIS A 19 0.49 -11.85 -2.32
CA HIS A 19 1.13 -10.84 -3.17
C HIS A 19 0.65 -9.42 -2.87
N TRP A 20 -0.58 -9.29 -2.37
CA TRP A 20 -1.21 -8.03 -2.00
C TRP A 20 -1.03 -7.75 -0.51
N LEU A 21 -0.77 -6.49 -0.18
CA LEU A 21 -0.65 -6.02 1.20
C LEU A 21 -1.97 -5.37 1.63
N GLY A 22 -2.38 -5.69 2.86
CA GLY A 22 -3.42 -5.00 3.62
C GLY A 22 -4.80 -4.90 2.96
N PRO A 23 -5.82 -4.57 3.75
CA PRO A 23 -6.84 -3.65 3.30
C PRO A 23 -6.34 -2.21 3.53
N TYR A 24 -6.49 -1.36 2.53
CA TYR A 24 -6.24 0.08 2.62
C TYR A 24 -7.53 0.86 2.35
N VAL A 25 -7.65 2.03 2.95
CA VAL A 25 -8.77 2.95 2.73
C VAL A 25 -8.32 4.05 1.79
N ILE A 26 -9.12 4.35 0.76
CA ILE A 26 -8.88 5.51 -0.11
C ILE A 26 -9.36 6.75 0.62
N VAL A 27 -8.45 7.67 0.95
CA VAL A 27 -8.77 8.94 1.62
C VAL A 27 -8.90 10.11 0.64
N ALA A 28 -8.23 10.04 -0.51
CA ALA A 28 -8.39 11.01 -1.58
C ALA A 28 -8.11 10.40 -2.96
N LYS A 29 -8.70 10.99 -4.01
CA LYS A 29 -8.42 10.67 -5.41
C LYS A 29 -7.76 11.87 -6.08
N TYR A 30 -6.65 11.62 -6.76
CA TYR A 30 -5.93 12.61 -7.57
C TYR A 30 -6.05 12.24 -9.04
N GLY A 31 -6.80 13.07 -9.77
CA GLY A 31 -7.03 12.86 -11.20
C GLY A 31 -7.69 11.51 -11.48
N THR A 32 -7.23 10.85 -12.55
CA THR A 32 -7.81 9.58 -13.03
C THR A 32 -7.10 8.33 -12.54
N GLY A 33 -5.90 8.44 -11.94
CA GLY A 33 -5.03 7.26 -11.73
C GLY A 33 -4.18 7.25 -10.47
N ALA A 34 -4.38 8.18 -9.53
CA ALA A 34 -3.63 8.21 -8.27
C ALA A 34 -4.57 8.36 -7.07
N TYR A 35 -4.25 7.69 -5.96
CA TYR A 35 -5.05 7.67 -4.75
C TYR A 35 -4.19 7.87 -3.51
N LYS A 36 -4.62 8.73 -2.59
CA LYS A 36 -4.06 8.76 -1.24
C LYS A 36 -4.69 7.63 -0.44
N LEU A 37 -3.86 6.83 0.21
CA LEU A 37 -4.29 5.68 0.99
C LEU A 37 -4.07 5.94 2.48
N ALA A 38 -4.85 5.27 3.32
CA ALA A 38 -4.63 5.17 4.74
C ALA A 38 -4.78 3.73 5.21
N HIS A 39 -4.12 3.42 6.32
CA HIS A 39 -4.37 2.21 7.07
C HIS A 39 -5.78 2.27 7.71
N PRO A 40 -6.40 1.11 8.02
CA PRO A 40 -7.73 1.07 8.66
C PRO A 40 -7.79 1.78 10.02
N ASN A 41 -6.65 2.02 10.67
CA ASN A 41 -6.54 2.76 11.91
C ASN A 41 -6.50 4.29 11.73
N GLY A 42 -6.52 4.78 10.48
CA GLY A 42 -6.47 6.21 10.14
C GLY A 42 -5.10 6.75 9.77
N ASP A 43 -4.03 5.95 9.88
CA ASP A 43 -2.67 6.41 9.52
C ASP A 43 -2.53 6.52 8.00
N GLU A 44 -2.31 7.75 7.52
CA GLU A 44 -2.14 8.01 6.09
C GLU A 44 -0.78 7.55 5.55
N LEU A 45 -0.77 7.02 4.34
CA LEU A 45 0.45 6.76 3.59
C LEU A 45 0.98 8.08 3.03
N LEU A 46 2.30 8.26 3.14
CA LEU A 46 3.00 9.48 2.71
C LEU A 46 2.82 9.76 1.22
N GLU A 47 2.91 8.72 0.39
CA GLU A 47 2.86 8.86 -1.07
C GLU A 47 1.54 8.37 -1.67
N PRO A 48 0.97 9.10 -2.65
CA PRO A 48 -0.15 8.60 -3.42
C PRO A 48 0.22 7.34 -4.19
N MET A 49 -0.70 6.37 -4.23
CA MET A 49 -0.55 5.11 -4.94
C MET A 49 -1.21 5.16 -6.31
N ASN A 50 -0.55 4.58 -7.31
CA ASN A 50 -1.11 4.42 -8.65
C ASN A 50 -2.27 3.41 -8.62
N SER A 51 -3.36 3.72 -9.33
CA SER A 51 -4.55 2.86 -9.47
C SER A 51 -4.24 1.47 -9.99
N MET A 52 -3.20 1.32 -10.82
CA MET A 52 -2.77 0.03 -11.39
C MET A 52 -2.21 -0.94 -10.35
N HIS A 53 -1.85 -0.45 -9.16
CA HIS A 53 -1.37 -1.27 -8.04
C HIS A 53 -2.43 -1.45 -6.95
N LEU A 54 -3.72 -1.26 -7.27
CA LEU A 54 -4.84 -1.48 -6.36
C LEU A 54 -5.79 -2.51 -6.96
N LYS A 55 -6.45 -3.30 -6.11
CA LYS A 55 -7.42 -4.33 -6.49
C LYS A 55 -8.67 -4.25 -5.63
#